data_AF-A0A944SXQ9-F1
#
_entry.id   AF-A0A944SXQ9-F1
#
_cell.length_a   1.000
_cell.length_b   1.000
_cell.length_c   1.000
_cell.angle_alpha   90.00
_cell.angle_beta   90.00
_cell.angle_gamma   90.00
#
_symmetry.space_group_name_H-M   'P 1'
#
loop_
_entity.id
_entity.type
_entity.pdbx_description
1 polymer ?
#
loop_
_entity_poly.entity_id
_entity_poly.type
_entity_poly.pdbx_seq_one_letter_code
_entity_poly.pdbx_strand_id
1 'polypeptide(L)'
;FLYLSNTYNEKIIVPSKDIDIFWHTHILDTQKYIFDCDNLFGRYIHHFPYFGMRGEEDRNQLKISFKETEDLFLCHFHESPISSGIADCGALCNEPTPKFGDRKLYLKNRLTLTEAGINQVI
;
A
#
# COMPACT_ATOMS: atom_id res chain seq x y z
N PHE A 1 -1.51 6.42 4.23
CA PHE A 1 -0.80 6.40 2.93
C PHE A 1 -1.67 6.91 1.80
N LEU A 2 -2.68 6.16 1.31
CA LEU A 2 -3.49 6.57 0.15
C LEU A 2 -4.09 7.97 0.29
N TYR A 3 -4.55 8.33 1.49
CA TYR A 3 -4.97 9.70 1.81
C TYR A 3 -3.89 10.74 1.50
N LEU A 4 -2.65 10.55 1.97
CA LEU A 4 -1.54 11.46 1.70
C LEU A 4 -1.17 11.47 0.21
N SER A 5 -1.15 10.31 -0.45
CA SER A 5 -0.93 10.20 -1.90
C SER A 5 -1.99 10.93 -2.72
N ASN A 6 -3.21 11.03 -2.20
CA ASN A 6 -4.27 11.82 -2.82
C ASN A 6 -4.10 13.33 -2.56
N THR A 7 -3.85 13.69 -1.30
CA THR A 7 -3.75 15.08 -0.82
C THR A 7 -2.55 15.81 -1.39
N TYR A 8 -1.40 15.13 -1.53
CA TYR A 8 -0.13 15.70 -1.99
C TYR A 8 0.28 15.07 -3.32
N ASN A 9 -0.48 15.36 -4.38
CA ASN A 9 -0.29 14.74 -5.70
C ASN A 9 1.00 15.20 -6.42
N GLU A 10 1.60 16.29 -5.95
CA GLU A 10 2.86 16.86 -6.41
C GLU A 10 4.10 16.28 -5.69
N LYS A 11 3.89 15.53 -4.61
CA LYS A 11 4.95 14.89 -3.81
C LYS A 11 5.02 13.40 -4.07
N ILE A 12 6.22 12.83 -3.94
CA ILE A 12 6.41 11.39 -3.93
C ILE A 12 6.15 10.88 -2.52
N ILE A 13 5.00 10.24 -2.32
CA ILE A 13 4.65 9.61 -1.04
C ILE A 13 5.17 8.17 -1.06
N VAL A 14 6.07 7.85 -0.13
CA VAL A 14 6.72 6.53 -0.04
C VAL A 14 6.15 5.78 1.17
N PRO A 15 5.53 4.61 1.00
CA PRO A 15 4.97 3.86 2.13
C PRO A 15 6.08 3.26 3.01
N SER A 16 5.77 2.93 4.27
CA SER A 16 6.58 1.98 5.04
C SER A 16 6.36 0.56 4.53
N LYS A 17 7.24 -0.38 4.88
CA LYS A 17 7.15 -1.78 4.41
C LYS A 17 5.78 -2.43 4.67
N ASP A 18 5.21 -2.27 5.86
CA ASP A 18 3.93 -2.90 6.20
C ASP A 18 2.76 -2.30 5.40
N ILE A 19 2.78 -0.97 5.24
CA ILE A 19 1.82 -0.24 4.42
C ILE A 19 1.93 -0.65 2.95
N ASP A 20 3.14 -0.83 2.46
CA ASP A 20 3.43 -1.26 1.09
C ASP A 20 2.85 -2.65 0.81
N ILE A 21 3.07 -3.61 1.71
CA ILE A 21 2.51 -4.96 1.61
C ILE A 21 0.98 -4.92 1.57
N PHE A 22 0.37 -4.12 2.45
CA PHE A 22 -1.09 -3.96 2.48
C PHE A 22 -1.60 -3.37 1.16
N TRP A 23 -0.96 -2.30 0.68
CA TRP A 23 -1.36 -1.63 -0.55
C TRP A 23 -1.21 -2.53 -1.78
N HIS A 24 -0.10 -3.26 -1.89
CA HIS A 24 0.09 -4.27 -2.94
C HIS A 24 -1.02 -5.33 -2.92
N THR A 25 -1.34 -5.85 -1.73
CA THR A 25 -2.43 -6.82 -1.58
C THR A 25 -3.77 -6.24 -2.00
N HIS A 26 -4.01 -4.95 -1.71
CA HIS A 26 -5.23 -4.27 -2.14
C HIS A 26 -5.29 -4.11 -3.67
N ILE A 27 -4.18 -3.72 -4.32
CA ILE A 27 -4.08 -3.58 -5.79
C ILE A 27 -4.39 -4.90 -6.51
N LEU A 28 -4.03 -6.05 -5.92
CA LEU A 28 -4.28 -7.37 -6.53
C LEU A 28 -5.77 -7.67 -6.71
N ASP A 29 -6.64 -7.11 -5.86
CA ASP A 29 -8.08 -7.07 -6.12
C ASP A 29 -8.42 -5.83 -6.94
N THR A 30 -8.13 -5.90 -8.24
CA THR A 30 -8.14 -4.74 -9.14
C THR A 30 -9.50 -4.05 -9.19
N GLN A 31 -10.61 -4.81 -9.20
CA GLN A 31 -11.96 -4.25 -9.22
C GLN A 31 -12.26 -3.48 -7.94
N LYS A 32 -12.00 -4.10 -6.77
CA LYS A 32 -12.22 -3.45 -5.49
C LYS A 32 -11.32 -2.23 -5.32
N TYR A 33 -10.05 -2.32 -5.70
CA TYR A 33 -9.12 -1.21 -5.59
C TYR A 33 -9.51 0.00 -6.44
N ILE A 34 -9.93 -0.23 -7.68
CA ILE A 34 -10.43 0.83 -8.56
C ILE A 34 -11.69 1.48 -7.96
N PHE A 35 -12.65 0.67 -7.51
CA PHE A 35 -13.89 1.15 -6.90
C PHE A 35 -13.63 1.95 -5.62
N ASP A 36 -12.81 1.44 -4.71
CA ASP A 36 -12.47 2.12 -3.46
C ASP A 36 -11.74 3.45 -3.74
N CYS A 37 -10.83 3.49 -4.72
CA CYS A 37 -10.15 4.71 -5.13
C CYS A 37 -11.10 5.74 -5.74
N ASP A 38 -12.01 5.32 -6.61
CA ASP A 38 -13.01 6.21 -7.21
C ASP A 38 -13.94 6.80 -6.15
N ASN A 39 -14.45 5.97 -5.23
CA ASN A 39 -15.35 6.44 -4.18
C ASN A 39 -14.68 7.39 -3.18
N LEU A 40 -13.42 7.12 -2.81
CA LEU A 40 -12.72 7.90 -1.79
C LEU A 40 -12.02 9.14 -2.36
N PHE A 41 -11.55 9.06 -3.61
CA PHE A 41 -10.65 10.07 -4.19
C PHE A 41 -11.13 10.61 -5.54
N GLY A 42 -12.19 10.04 -6.14
CA GLY A 42 -12.69 10.40 -7.48
C GLY A 42 -11.71 10.05 -8.61
N ARG A 43 -10.67 9.27 -8.30
CA ARG A 43 -9.62 8.88 -9.26
C ARG A 43 -8.84 7.68 -8.77
N TYR A 44 -8.28 6.94 -9.73
CA TYR A 44 -7.34 5.87 -9.46
C TYR A 44 -5.96 6.43 -9.05
N ILE A 45 -5.35 5.83 -8.02
CA ILE A 45 -3.97 6.14 -7.62
C ILE A 45 -3.05 5.13 -8.29
N HIS A 46 -2.19 5.59 -9.19
CA HIS A 46 -1.28 4.72 -9.94
C HIS A 46 -0.10 4.27 -9.08
N HIS A 47 0.22 2.97 -9.14
CA HIS A 47 1.43 2.41 -8.54
C HIS A 47 2.62 2.54 -9.50
N PHE A 48 3.78 2.95 -8.98
CA PHE A 48 5.04 3.04 -9.72
C PHE A 48 6.16 2.30 -8.94
N PRO A 49 6.47 1.04 -9.30
CA PRO A 49 7.34 0.16 -8.50
C PRO A 49 8.85 0.42 -8.64
N TYR A 50 9.25 1.36 -9.51
CA TYR A 50 10.65 1.51 -9.92
C TYR A 50 11.41 2.63 -9.18
N PHE A 51 10.74 3.34 -8.26
CA PHE A 51 11.36 4.45 -7.54
C PHE A 51 12.44 3.94 -6.56
N GLY A 52 13.64 4.49 -6.66
CA GLY A 52 14.82 4.05 -5.92
C GLY A 52 15.67 2.98 -6.60
N MET A 53 15.28 2.51 -7.80
CA MET A 53 16.01 1.46 -8.55
C MET A 53 16.96 2.00 -9.62
N ARG A 54 16.91 3.30 -9.95
CA ARG A 54 17.63 3.90 -11.10
C ARG A 54 18.98 4.50 -10.72
N GLY A 55 19.74 3.79 -9.90
CA GLY A 55 21.07 4.22 -9.42
C GLY A 55 21.06 4.94 -8.08
N GLU A 56 22.20 5.47 -7.68
CA GLU A 56 22.40 6.05 -6.34
C GLU A 56 21.58 7.32 -6.09
N GLU A 57 21.47 8.19 -7.10
CA GLU A 57 20.68 9.43 -6.99
C GLU A 57 19.21 9.12 -6.69
N ASP A 58 18.60 8.23 -7.47
CA ASP A 58 17.21 7.79 -7.29
C ASP A 58 17.00 7.13 -5.91
N ARG A 59 17.98 6.34 -5.44
CA ARG A 59 17.97 5.74 -4.10
C ARG A 59 18.07 6.80 -2.99
N ASN A 60 18.81 7.88 -3.19
CA ASN A 60 18.89 8.97 -2.24
C ASN A 60 17.58 9.77 -2.22
N GLN A 61 16.98 10.03 -3.38
CA GLN A 61 15.65 10.63 -3.47
C GLN A 61 14.59 9.79 -2.76
N LEU A 62 14.62 8.46 -2.90
CA LEU A 62 13.73 7.55 -2.15
C LEU A 62 13.82 7.78 -0.63
N LYS A 63 15.03 7.92 -0.09
CA LYS A 63 15.24 8.16 1.35
C LYS A 63 14.69 9.52 1.79
N ILE A 64 14.92 10.57 0.99
CA ILE A 64 14.43 11.92 1.25
C ILE A 64 12.89 11.92 1.23
N SER A 65 12.28 11.38 0.18
CA SER A 65 10.83 11.29 0.04
C SER A 65 10.18 10.44 1.13
N PHE A 66 10.84 9.36 1.58
CA PHE A 66 10.38 8.60 2.73
C PHE A 66 10.38 9.44 4.00
N LYS A 67 11.44 10.22 4.24
CA LYS A 67 11.50 11.08 5.42
C LYS A 67 10.40 12.15 5.40
N GLU A 68 10.18 12.79 4.25
CA GLU A 68 9.06 13.71 4.08
C GLU A 68 7.70 13.03 4.32
N THR A 69 7.56 11.78 3.89
CA THR A 69 6.34 11.01 4.12
C THR A 69 6.12 10.75 5.61
N GLU A 70 7.15 10.40 6.38
CA GLU A 70 7.05 10.26 7.84
C GLU A 70 6.56 11.55 8.50
N ASP A 71 7.13 12.69 8.10
CA ASP A 71 6.76 13.99 8.67
C ASP A 71 5.30 14.35 8.35
N LEU A 72 4.82 14.01 7.14
CA LEU A 72 3.41 14.14 6.78
C LEU A 72 2.50 13.21 7.58
N PHE A 73 2.92 11.98 7.85
CA PHE A 73 2.17 11.06 8.70
C PHE A 73 2.02 11.60 10.12
N LEU A 74 3.10 12.10 10.71
CA LEU A 74 3.07 12.73 12.04
C LEU A 74 2.15 13.95 12.06
N CYS A 75 2.16 14.76 11.00
CA CYS A 75 1.32 15.95 10.89
C CYS A 75 -0.18 15.63 10.79
N HIS A 76 -0.56 14.59 10.05
CA HIS A 76 -1.97 14.27 9.79
C HIS A 76 -2.58 13.29 10.78
N PHE A 77 -1.79 12.33 11.25
CA PHE A 77 -2.29 11.21 12.07
C PHE A 77 -1.74 11.23 13.49
N HIS A 78 -0.81 12.14 13.82
CA HIS A 78 -0.11 12.19 15.11
C HIS A 78 0.66 10.89 15.43
N GLU A 79 0.94 10.09 14.41
CA GLU A 79 1.61 8.79 14.51
C GLU A 79 2.62 8.64 13.37
N SER A 80 3.70 7.90 13.63
CA SER A 80 4.65 7.49 12.60
C SER A 80 4.09 6.31 11.79
N PRO A 81 4.38 6.17 10.49
CA PRO A 81 3.97 4.99 9.74
C PRO A 81 4.49 3.70 10.40
N ILE A 82 3.65 2.66 10.41
CA ILE A 82 3.92 1.39 11.11
C ILE A 82 5.18 0.75 10.49
N SER A 83 6.20 0.48 11.34
CA SER A 83 7.57 0.00 11.06
C SER A 83 8.62 1.05 10.63
N SER A 84 9.84 0.93 11.20
CA SER A 84 11.03 1.75 10.90
C SER A 84 11.73 1.41 9.56
N GLY A 85 11.04 0.77 8.61
CA GLY A 85 11.62 0.32 7.33
C GLY A 85 11.04 1.03 6.11
N ILE A 86 11.92 1.56 5.25
CA ILE A 86 11.58 2.07 3.91
C ILE A 86 11.08 0.90 3.06
N ALA A 87 9.95 1.07 2.37
CA ALA A 87 9.47 0.10 1.39
C ALA A 87 10.45 -0.04 0.21
N ASP A 88 10.78 -1.28 -0.15
CA ASP A 88 11.54 -1.63 -1.36
C ASP A 88 10.57 -2.31 -2.33
N CYS A 89 9.72 -1.51 -2.97
CA CYS A 89 8.65 -1.98 -3.86
C CYS A 89 9.22 -2.83 -5.03
N GLY A 90 10.48 -2.55 -5.43
CA GLY A 90 11.19 -3.28 -6.49
C GLY A 90 11.56 -4.71 -6.12
N ALA A 91 11.88 -4.97 -4.85
CA ALA A 91 12.10 -6.32 -4.36
C ALA A 91 10.79 -7.10 -4.31
N LEU A 92 9.77 -6.60 -3.61
CA LEU A 92 8.53 -7.36 -3.35
C LEU A 92 7.69 -7.66 -4.60
N CYS A 93 7.72 -6.81 -5.64
CA CYS A 93 7.05 -7.08 -6.91
C CYS A 93 7.70 -8.21 -7.72
N ASN A 94 8.98 -8.53 -7.47
CA ASN A 94 9.78 -9.51 -8.22
C ASN A 94 10.21 -10.72 -7.37
N GLU A 95 9.85 -10.76 -6.09
CA GLU A 95 10.13 -11.90 -5.23
C GLU A 95 9.27 -13.09 -5.71
N PRO A 96 9.88 -14.22 -6.14
CA PRO A 96 9.12 -15.43 -6.37
C PRO A 96 8.40 -15.81 -5.07
N THR A 97 7.15 -16.25 -5.19
CA THR A 97 6.28 -16.74 -4.10
C THR A 97 7.05 -17.17 -2.86
N PRO A 98 6.77 -16.61 -1.66
CA PRO A 98 7.46 -16.97 -0.43
C PRO A 98 7.53 -18.48 -0.28
N LYS A 99 8.74 -19.04 -0.14
CA LYS A 99 8.88 -20.48 0.10
C LYS A 99 8.16 -20.81 1.40
N PHE A 100 7.15 -21.65 1.26
CA PHE A 100 6.17 -21.92 2.31
C PHE A 100 6.78 -22.77 3.44
N GLY A 101 7.52 -22.14 4.35
CA GLY A 101 7.96 -22.74 5.61
C GLY A 101 6.90 -22.53 6.70
N ASP A 102 6.24 -23.62 7.08
CA ASP A 102 5.39 -23.82 8.27
C ASP A 102 4.31 -22.76 8.59
N ARG A 103 3.19 -22.87 7.87
CA ARG A 103 1.90 -22.20 8.18
C ARG A 103 1.28 -22.85 9.42
N LYS A 104 1.36 -22.21 10.58
CA LYS A 104 0.40 -22.43 11.68
C LYS A 104 -0.45 -21.22 12.06
N LEU A 105 -0.33 -20.08 11.38
CA LEU A 105 -0.97 -18.83 11.82
C LEU A 105 -2.05 -18.23 10.91
N TYR A 106 -2.34 -18.80 9.73
CA TYR A 106 -3.32 -18.21 8.80
C TYR A 106 -4.39 -19.19 8.31
N LEU A 107 -4.94 -19.97 9.23
CA LEU A 107 -6.17 -20.73 8.98
C LEU A 107 -7.16 -20.47 10.12
N LYS A 108 -7.68 -19.24 10.19
CA LYS A 108 -9.02 -18.97 10.72
C LYS A 108 -9.42 -17.56 10.29
N ASN A 109 -10.50 -17.53 9.49
CA ASN A 109 -11.30 -16.36 9.14
C ASN A 109 -10.82 -15.54 7.92
N ARG A 110 -10.87 -16.15 6.73
CA ARG A 110 -11.35 -15.39 5.57
C ARG A 110 -12.87 -15.33 5.71
N LEU A 111 -13.40 -14.18 6.14
CA LEU A 111 -14.84 -13.91 6.06
C LEU A 111 -15.18 -13.76 4.58
N THR A 112 -15.67 -14.84 3.97
CA THR A 112 -16.33 -14.79 2.67
C THR A 112 -17.66 -14.05 2.83
N LEU A 113 -17.93 -13.08 1.95
CA LEU A 113 -19.17 -12.28 1.89
C LEU A 113 -20.40 -13.12 1.47
N THR A 114 -20.65 -14.25 2.13
CA THR A 114 -21.79 -15.14 1.86
C THR A 114 -22.66 -15.42 3.09
N GLU A 115 -22.50 -14.63 4.15
CA GLU A 115 -23.38 -14.69 5.35
C GLU A 115 -23.97 -13.33 5.74
N ALA A 116 -24.22 -12.45 4.77
CA ALA A 116 -25.18 -11.36 4.94
C ALA A 116 -26.39 -11.67 4.07
N GLY A 117 -27.32 -12.44 4.61
CA GLY A 117 -28.62 -12.64 4.00
C GLY A 117 -29.32 -11.30 3.85
N ILE A 118 -29.45 -10.82 2.61
CA ILE A 118 -30.46 -9.84 2.22
C ILE A 118 -31.10 -10.39 0.96
N ASN A 119 -32.36 -10.81 1.11
CA ASN A 119 -33.24 -11.21 0.02
C ASN A 119 -33.49 -10.02 -0.94
N GLN A 120 -33.57 -10.36 -2.23
CA GLN A 120 -33.94 -9.53 -3.38
C GLN A 120 -35.12 -8.58 -3.14
N VAL A 121 -35.11 -7.41 -3.82
CA VAL A 121 -36.24 -6.93 -4.67
C VAL A 121 -35.68 -6.01 -5.78
N ILE A 122 -35.96 -6.40 -7.04
CA ILE A 122 -36.00 -5.67 -8.34
C ILE A 122 -34.89 -4.65 -8.65
#